data_AF-A0A292YMU7-F1
#
_entry.id   AF-A0A292YMU7-F1
#
_cell.length_a   1.000
_cell.length_b   1.000
_cell.length_c   1.000
_cell.angle_alpha   90.00
_cell.angle_beta   90.00
_cell.angle_gamma   90.00
#
_symmetry.space_group_name_H-M   'P 1'
#
loop_
_entity.id
_entity.type
_entity.pdbx_description
1 polymer ?
#
loop_
_entity_poly.entity_id
_entity_poly.type
_entity_poly.pdbx_seq_one_letter_code
_entity_poly.pdbx_strand_id
1 'polypeptide(L)' 'MTPYEQRVALVASVIAENSALDRTAADTLARLVLRAIDHVPEHVR' A
#
# COMPACT_ATOMS: atom_id res chain seq x y z
N MET A 1 11.08 -11.89 5.96
CA MET A 1 10.03 -10.96 5.52
C MET A 1 9.47 -10.24 6.73
N THR A 2 9.51 -8.92 6.74
CA THR A 2 9.07 -8.07 7.86
C THR A 2 7.56 -7.87 7.84
N PRO A 3 6.91 -7.51 8.97
CA PRO A 3 5.48 -7.18 9.00
C PRO A 3 5.10 -6.04 8.04
N TYR A 4 6.00 -5.08 7.84
CA TYR A 4 5.81 -4.00 6.87
C TYR A 4 5.79 -4.53 5.43
N GLU A 5 6.72 -5.42 5.07
CA GLU A 5 6.76 -6.07 3.75
C GLU A 5 5.49 -6.89 3.48
N GLN A 6 4.95 -7.58 4.49
CA GLN A 6 3.68 -8.30 4.37
C GLN A 6 2.51 -7.36 4.10
N ARG A 7 2.42 -6.22 4.80
CA ARG A 7 1.41 -5.18 4.55
C ARG A 7 1.50 -4.62 3.14
N VAL A 8 2.71 -4.29 2.68
CA VAL A 8 2.93 -3.78 1.31
C VAL A 8 2.46 -4.81 0.28
N ALA A 9 2.84 -6.09 0.46
CA ALA A 9 2.48 -7.14 -0.47
C ALA A 9 0.96 -7.35 -0.58
N LEU A 10 0.24 -7.26 0.53
CA LEU A 10 -1.21 -7.40 0.61
C LEU A 10 -1.91 -6.23 -0.09
N VAL A 11 -1.54 -4.99 0.22
CA VAL A 11 -2.09 -3.79 -0.42
C VAL A 11 -1.78 -3.78 -1.92
N ALA A 12 -0.56 -4.13 -2.32
CA ALA A 12 -0.15 -4.22 -3.72
C ALA A 12 -0.94 -5.29 -4.49
N SER A 13 -1.33 -6.40 -3.84
CA SER A 13 -2.22 -7.41 -4.46
C SER A 13 -3.58 -6.81 -4.78
N VAL A 14 -4.20 -6.18 -3.79
CA VAL A 14 -5.52 -5.54 -3.95
C VAL A 14 -5.48 -4.47 -5.04
N ILE A 15 -4.44 -3.63 -5.07
CA ILE A 15 -4.28 -2.61 -6.11
C ILE A 15 -4.15 -3.24 -7.49
N ALA A 16 -3.30 -4.26 -7.65
CA ALA A 16 -3.11 -4.93 -8.94
C ALA A 16 -4.37 -5.65 -9.41
N GLU A 17 -5.17 -6.22 -8.51
CA GLU A 17 -6.43 -6.90 -8.83
C GLU A 17 -7.55 -5.93 -9.24
N ASN A 18 -7.50 -4.67 -8.77
CA ASN A 18 -8.57 -3.69 -8.95
C ASN A 18 -8.17 -2.49 -9.83
N SER A 19 -7.01 -2.55 -10.50
CA SER A 19 -6.54 -1.47 -11.37
C SER A 19 -5.77 -2.03 -12.56
N ALA A 20 -5.45 -1.18 -13.54
CA ALA A 20 -4.60 -1.53 -14.67
C ALA A 20 -3.09 -1.38 -14.36
N LEU A 21 -2.71 -1.21 -13.09
CA LEU A 21 -1.33 -1.04 -12.70
C LEU A 21 -0.59 -2.38 -12.76
N ASP A 22 0.62 -2.36 -13.31
CA ASP A 22 1.52 -3.50 -13.20
C ASP A 22 1.97 -3.72 -11.75
N ARG A 23 2.62 -4.86 -11.49
CA ARG A 23 3.02 -5.23 -10.13
C ARG A 23 3.98 -4.23 -9.49
N THR A 24 4.86 -3.62 -10.27
CA THR A 24 5.87 -2.67 -9.79
C THR A 24 5.24 -1.34 -9.41
N ALA A 25 4.32 -0.84 -10.24
CA ALA A 25 3.54 0.35 -9.97
C ALA A 25 2.60 0.15 -8.77
N ALA A 26 1.98 -1.03 -8.64
CA ALA A 26 1.15 -1.40 -7.49
C ALA A 26 1.96 -1.46 -6.18
N ASP A 27 3.18 -2.00 -6.19
CA ASP A 27 4.07 -2.01 -5.02
C ASP A 27 4.47 -0.59 -4.60
N THR A 28 4.81 0.24 -5.58
CA THR A 28 5.14 1.65 -5.36
C THR A 28 3.97 2.40 -4.73
N LEU A 29 2.76 2.23 -5.28
CA LEU A 29 1.56 2.86 -4.76
C LEU A 29 1.21 2.34 -3.35
N ALA A 30 1.34 1.04 -3.10
CA ALA A 30 1.10 0.44 -1.78
C ALA A 30 1.99 1.09 -0.70
N ARG A 31 3.28 1.31 -0.98
CA ARG A 31 4.19 1.99 -0.04
C ARG A 31 3.77 3.43 0.24
N LEU A 32 3.36 4.17 -0.80
CA LEU A 32 2.90 5.55 -0.66
C LEU A 32 1.61 5.63 0.16
N VAL A 33 0.64 4.74 -0.09
CA VAL A 33 -0.61 4.66 0.66
C VAL A 33 -0.36 4.33 2.12
N LEU A 34 0.44 3.31 2.42
CA LEU A 34 0.76 2.95 3.80
C LEU A 34 1.46 4.09 4.53
N ARG A 35 2.42 4.76 3.86
CA ARG A 35 3.08 5.94 4.40
C ARG A 35 2.08 7.07 4.68
N ALA A 36 1.14 7.31 3.78
CA ALA A 36 0.10 8.32 3.96
C ALA A 36 -0.76 7.99 5.18
N ILE A 37 -1.25 6.75 5.29
CA ILE A 37 -2.06 6.27 6.43
C ILE A 37 -1.30 6.42 7.76
N ASP A 38 -0.02 6.11 7.78
CA ASP A 38 0.81 6.25 8.99
C ASP A 38 0.94 7.73 9.43
N HIS A 39 0.81 8.67 8.50
CA HIS A 39 0.88 10.13 8.76
C HIS A 39 -0.50 10.82 8.81
N VAL A 40 -1.61 10.07 8.72
CA VAL A 40 -2.95 10.65 8.93
C VAL A 40 -3.08 11.05 10.39
N PRO A 41 -3.34 12.35 10.69
CA PRO A 41 -3.56 12.79 12.06
C PRO A 41 -4.75 12.06 12.70
N GLU A 42 -4.67 11.76 14.01
CA GLU A 42 -5.72 10.98 14.71
C GLU A 42 -7.13 11.58 14.59
N HIS A 43 -7.26 12.89 14.44
CA HIS A 43 -8.56 13.55 14.26
C HIS A 43 -9.21 13.32 12.89
N VAL A 44 -8.53 12.62 11.97
CA VAL A 44 -9.01 12.26 10.62
C VAL A 44 -9.13 10.73 10.45
N ARG A 45 -8.75 9.92 11.45
CA ARG A 45 -8.81 8.46 11.39
C ARG A 45 -10.20 7.89 11.65
#